data_AF-A0A3C1SCH8-F1
#
_entry.id   AF-A0A3C1SCH8-F1
#
_cell.length_a   1.000
_cell.length_b   1.000
_cell.length_c   1.000
_cell.angle_alpha   90.00
_cell.angle_beta   90.00
_cell.angle_gamma   90.00
#
_symmetry.space_group_name_H-M   'P 1'
#
loop_
_entity.id
_entity.type
_entity.pdbx_description
1 polymer ?
#
loop_
_entity_poly.entity_id
_entity_poly.type
_entity_poly.pdbx_seq_one_letter_code
_entity_poly.pdbx_strand_id
1 'polypeptide(L)'
;MLKADLAAYDKDGQLAVIVEVRNILGKSKEWAAKLRRNIYAHGLLPATPYFLLALPDRFYLWKNAGNKPEMIEPDYETEAGEFLKPYYERSRLPQTGLSETGFESLLAFWMLEVMYSDMNDVLRKNGEWLTESGLIEAIRGGRILYEADI
;
A
#
# COMPACT_ATOMS: atom_id res chain seq x y z
N MET A 1 -0.42 20.11 7.00
CA MET A 1 -0.30 19.42 5.70
C MET A 1 -0.19 17.94 6.03
N LEU A 2 -1.16 17.12 5.63
CA LEU A 2 -1.09 15.68 5.82
C LEU A 2 -0.23 15.14 4.67
N LYS A 3 0.88 14.48 4.96
CA LYS A 3 1.71 13.80 3.96
C LYS A 3 1.31 12.34 3.93
N ALA A 4 1.37 11.71 2.76
CA ALA A 4 1.27 10.26 2.73
C ALA A 4 2.57 9.64 3.23
N ASP A 5 2.43 8.49 3.89
CA ASP A 5 3.57 7.73 4.39
C ASP A 5 4.47 7.30 3.21
N LEU A 6 3.86 6.76 2.15
CA LEU A 6 4.53 6.52 0.87
C LEU A 6 3.67 6.95 -0.32
N ALA A 7 4.32 7.33 -1.42
CA ALA A 7 3.70 7.50 -2.72
C ALA A 7 4.54 6.80 -3.79
N ALA A 8 3.90 6.06 -4.70
CA ALA A 8 4.59 5.53 -5.88
C ALA A 8 4.09 6.21 -7.15
N TYR A 9 5.04 6.51 -8.02
CA TYR A 9 4.84 7.12 -9.31
C TYR A 9 5.16 6.09 -10.38
N ASP A 10 4.43 6.15 -11.50
CA ASP A 10 4.71 5.31 -12.66
C ASP A 10 6.03 5.71 -13.36
N LYS A 11 6.38 4.96 -14.42
CA LYS A 11 7.59 5.20 -15.22
C LYS A 11 7.62 6.57 -15.92
N ASP A 12 6.46 7.20 -16.10
CA ASP A 12 6.30 8.51 -16.74
C ASP A 12 6.22 9.64 -15.69
N GLY A 13 6.38 9.31 -14.41
CA GLY A 13 6.40 10.25 -13.29
C GLY A 13 5.03 10.70 -12.80
N GLN A 14 3.94 10.02 -13.18
CA GLN A 14 2.59 10.31 -12.69
C GLN A 14 2.31 9.57 -11.40
N LEU A 15 1.56 10.19 -10.47
CA LEU A 15 1.17 9.54 -9.21
C LEU A 15 0.27 8.34 -9.52
N ALA A 16 0.73 7.14 -9.15
CA ALA A 16 0.04 5.88 -9.42
C ALA A 16 -0.67 5.35 -8.18
N VAL A 17 -0.01 5.41 -7.02
CA VAL A 17 -0.57 4.93 -5.74
C VAL A 17 -0.14 5.80 -4.57
N ILE A 18 -1.10 6.08 -3.69
CA ILE A 18 -0.84 6.59 -2.34
C ILE A 18 -0.91 5.41 -1.37
N VAL A 19 0.04 5.32 -0.46
CA VAL A 19 0.09 4.27 0.56
C VAL A 19 0.07 4.91 1.94
N GLU A 20 -0.90 4.48 2.75
CA GLU A 20 -0.96 4.76 4.17
C GLU A 20 -0.62 3.50 4.95
N VAL A 21 0.20 3.65 5.97
CA VAL A 21 0.77 2.54 6.72
C VAL A 21 0.29 2.64 8.16
N ARG A 22 -0.29 1.56 8.70
CA ARG A 22 -0.61 1.50 10.13
C ARG A 22 -0.11 0.19 10.69
N ASN A 23 0.68 0.25 11.76
CA ASN A 23 1.17 -0.94 12.43
C ASN A 23 0.18 -1.43 13.49
N ILE A 24 -1.00 -1.86 13.03
CA ILE A 24 -2.08 -2.42 13.87
C ILE A 24 -2.71 -3.62 13.16
N LEU A 25 -3.17 -4.60 13.93
CA LEU A 25 -3.71 -5.86 13.42
C LEU A 25 -5.23 -5.94 13.52
N GLY A 26 -5.82 -6.88 12.78
CA GLY A 26 -7.19 -7.37 12.95
C GLY A 26 -8.25 -6.32 12.67
N LYS A 27 -7.99 -5.43 11.71
CA LYS A 27 -8.98 -4.44 11.28
C LYS A 27 -9.87 -5.00 10.18
N SER A 28 -11.07 -4.45 10.05
CA SER A 28 -12.04 -4.84 9.04
C SER A 28 -12.07 -3.86 7.87
N LYS A 29 -12.73 -4.25 6.78
CA LYS A 29 -12.97 -3.37 5.62
C LYS A 29 -13.71 -2.09 5.99
N GLU A 30 -14.68 -2.16 6.90
CA GLU A 30 -15.46 -1.00 7.36
C GLU A 30 -14.58 -0.04 8.16
N TRP A 31 -13.67 -0.57 8.99
CA TRP A 31 -12.69 0.25 9.69
C TRP A 31 -11.75 0.94 8.70
N ALA A 32 -11.26 0.21 7.70
CA ALA A 32 -10.37 0.72 6.66
C ALA A 32 -11.07 1.82 5.82
N ALA A 33 -12.32 1.61 5.42
CA ALA A 33 -13.17 2.59 4.73
C ALA A 33 -13.36 3.86 5.56
N LYS A 34 -13.62 3.71 6.88
CA LYS A 34 -13.75 4.84 7.79
C LYS A 34 -12.44 5.62 7.93
N LEU A 35 -11.29 4.93 7.99
CA LEU A 35 -9.98 5.59 8.03
C LEU A 35 -9.73 6.40 6.75
N ARG A 36 -9.89 5.79 5.56
CA ARG A 36 -9.74 6.47 4.28
C ARG A 36 -10.65 7.71 4.20
N ARG A 37 -11.92 7.57 4.58
CA ARG A 37 -12.88 8.68 4.65
C ARG A 37 -12.35 9.83 5.53
N ASN A 38 -11.85 9.51 6.72
CA ASN A 38 -11.33 10.51 7.65
C ASN A 38 -10.08 11.22 7.09
N ILE A 39 -9.19 10.48 6.43
CA ILE A 39 -8.00 11.04 5.77
C ILE A 39 -8.42 12.06 4.71
N TYR A 40 -9.35 11.73 3.82
CA TYR A 40 -9.84 12.66 2.80
C TYR A 40 -10.74 13.78 3.36
N ALA A 41 -11.38 13.58 4.51
CA ALA A 41 -12.18 14.62 5.16
C ALA A 41 -11.32 15.72 5.81
N HIS A 42 -10.09 15.38 6.19
CA HIS A 42 -9.17 16.27 6.92
C HIS A 42 -7.89 16.61 6.15
N GLY A 43 -7.66 15.95 5.02
CA GLY A 43 -6.45 16.06 4.21
C GLY A 43 -6.70 16.63 2.81
N LEU A 44 -5.61 16.97 2.13
CA LEU A 44 -5.58 17.45 0.74
C LEU A 44 -5.00 16.39 -0.20
N LEU A 45 -5.01 15.11 0.19
CA LEU A 45 -4.47 14.06 -0.66
C LEU A 45 -5.14 14.11 -2.05
N PRO A 46 -4.34 14.13 -3.14
CA PRO A 46 -4.90 14.21 -4.47
C PRO A 46 -5.71 12.95 -4.79
N ALA A 47 -6.55 13.07 -5.82
CA ALA A 47 -7.10 11.87 -6.45
C ALA A 47 -5.95 11.05 -7.04
N THR A 48 -6.00 9.75 -6.85
CA THR A 48 -4.99 8.80 -7.30
C THR A 48 -5.69 7.58 -7.90
N PRO A 49 -5.12 6.92 -8.93
CA PRO A 49 -5.65 5.68 -9.45
C PRO A 49 -5.78 4.59 -8.36
N TYR A 50 -4.83 4.56 -7.42
CA TYR A 50 -4.83 3.60 -6.33
C TYR A 50 -4.59 4.27 -4.96
N PHE A 51 -5.32 3.80 -3.96
CA PHE A 51 -5.04 4.08 -2.55
C PHE A 51 -4.89 2.74 -1.83
N LEU A 52 -3.75 2.53 -1.18
CA LEU A 52 -3.42 1.31 -0.44
C LEU A 52 -3.32 1.64 1.05
N LEU A 53 -4.11 0.97 1.87
CA LEU A 53 -3.88 0.93 3.31
C LEU A 53 -3.19 -0.38 3.65
N ALA A 54 -1.98 -0.28 4.19
CA ALA A 54 -1.15 -1.42 4.53
C ALA A 54 -1.09 -1.62 6.04
N LEU A 55 -1.56 -2.79 6.49
CA LEU A 55 -1.40 -3.33 7.84
C LEU A 55 -0.50 -4.56 7.81
N PRO A 56 0.13 -4.97 8.91
CA PRO A 56 1.03 -6.13 8.91
C PRO A 56 0.35 -7.45 8.51
N ASP A 57 -0.96 -7.60 8.76
CA ASP A 57 -1.75 -8.78 8.46
C ASP A 57 -2.68 -8.63 7.25
N ARG A 58 -3.01 -7.41 6.85
CA ARG A 58 -4.02 -7.12 5.82
C ARG A 58 -3.65 -5.92 4.98
N PHE A 59 -3.82 -6.03 3.66
CA PHE A 59 -3.81 -4.87 2.76
C PHE A 59 -5.22 -4.61 2.22
N TYR A 60 -5.57 -3.33 2.12
CA TYR A 60 -6.82 -2.83 1.56
C TYR A 60 -6.53 -1.89 0.42
N LEU A 61 -7.03 -2.20 -0.78
CA LEU A 61 -6.79 -1.41 -1.99
C LEU A 61 -8.10 -0.85 -2.52
N TRP A 62 -8.11 0.46 -2.79
CA TRP A 62 -9.13 1.14 -3.56
C TRP A 62 -8.59 1.47 -4.94
N LYS A 63 -9.39 1.22 -5.97
CA LYS A 63 -9.09 1.53 -7.36
C LYS A 63 -10.07 2.58 -7.88
N ASN A 64 -9.54 3.71 -8.33
CA ASN A 64 -10.31 4.82 -8.90
C ASN A 64 -11.45 5.34 -8.01
N ALA A 65 -11.34 5.22 -6.68
CA ALA A 65 -12.37 5.63 -5.73
C ALA A 65 -12.44 7.15 -5.48
N GLY A 66 -11.70 7.95 -6.26
CA GLY A 66 -11.59 9.39 -6.10
C GLY A 66 -10.95 9.83 -4.78
N ASN A 67 -11.13 11.09 -4.41
CA ASN A 67 -10.63 11.70 -3.17
C ASN A 67 -11.75 12.32 -2.31
N LYS A 68 -13.01 11.97 -2.59
CA LYS A 68 -14.14 12.46 -1.78
C LYS A 68 -14.17 11.73 -0.43
N PRO A 69 -14.57 12.41 0.66
CA PRO A 69 -14.68 11.81 1.99
C PRO A 69 -15.96 10.96 2.12
N GLU A 70 -16.08 9.94 1.27
CA GLU A 70 -17.18 8.98 1.24
C GLU A 70 -16.75 7.67 1.92
N MET A 71 -17.69 7.01 2.59
CA MET A 71 -17.45 5.70 3.22
C MET A 71 -17.57 4.61 2.15
N ILE A 72 -16.48 4.40 1.42
CA ILE A 72 -16.37 3.40 0.34
C ILE A 72 -15.48 2.26 0.84
N GLU A 73 -15.95 1.02 0.73
CA GLU A 73 -15.15 -0.18 1.03
C GLU A 73 -14.05 -0.41 -0.01
N PRO A 74 -12.94 -1.09 0.37
CA PRO A 74 -11.87 -1.39 -0.57
C PRO A 74 -12.31 -2.44 -1.61
N ASP A 75 -11.88 -2.24 -2.85
CA ASP A 75 -12.14 -3.16 -3.96
C ASP A 75 -11.41 -4.49 -3.78
N TYR A 76 -10.23 -4.46 -3.16
CA TYR A 76 -9.43 -5.66 -2.87
C TYR A 76 -9.01 -5.69 -1.39
N GLU A 77 -9.04 -6.89 -0.82
CA GLU A 77 -8.47 -7.23 0.48
C GLU A 77 -7.61 -8.47 0.31
N THR A 78 -6.42 -8.48 0.92
CA THR A 78 -5.52 -9.63 0.89
C THR A 78 -4.84 -9.84 2.23
N GLU A 79 -4.46 -11.09 2.52
CA GLU A 79 -3.69 -11.45 3.71
C GLU A 79 -2.21 -11.11 3.48
N ALA A 80 -1.75 -10.04 4.13
CA ALA A 80 -0.40 -9.54 3.95
C ALA A 80 0.67 -10.39 4.65
N GLY A 81 0.28 -11.09 5.71
CA GLY A 81 1.20 -11.86 6.53
C GLY A 81 2.02 -12.89 5.73
N GLU A 82 1.40 -13.58 4.77
CA GLU A 82 2.07 -14.64 4.00
C GLU A 82 3.16 -14.08 3.08
N PHE A 83 2.88 -13.01 2.33
CA PHE A 83 3.84 -12.47 1.38
C PHE A 83 4.82 -11.46 2.00
N LEU A 84 4.52 -10.90 3.18
CA LEU A 84 5.48 -10.09 3.94
C LEU A 84 6.44 -10.94 4.79
N LYS A 85 6.09 -12.18 5.13
CA LYS A 85 6.93 -13.11 5.93
C LYS A 85 8.38 -13.20 5.46
N PRO A 86 8.69 -13.36 4.16
CA PRO A 86 10.09 -13.43 3.69
C PRO A 86 10.88 -12.14 3.93
N TYR A 87 10.22 -10.99 4.12
CA TYR A 87 10.88 -9.71 4.38
C TYR A 87 11.22 -9.56 5.86
N TYR A 88 10.32 -9.99 6.76
CA TYR A 88 10.61 -10.08 8.19
C TYR A 88 11.78 -11.04 8.47
N GLU A 89 11.79 -12.21 7.83
CA GLU A 89 12.84 -13.21 8.00
C GLU A 89 14.20 -12.70 7.48
N ARG A 90 14.25 -12.11 6.29
CA ARG A 90 15.48 -11.57 5.70
C ARG A 90 16.08 -10.41 6.50
N SER A 91 15.22 -9.54 7.02
CA SER A 91 15.62 -8.38 7.82
C SER A 91 15.94 -8.73 9.29
N ARG A 92 15.68 -9.98 9.71
CA ARG A 92 15.75 -10.43 11.11
C ARG A 92 14.90 -9.56 12.04
N LEU A 93 13.84 -8.96 11.51
CA LEU A 93 12.90 -8.16 12.27
C LEU A 93 11.79 -9.06 12.81
N PRO A 94 11.34 -8.83 14.05
CA PRO A 94 10.21 -9.58 14.58
C PRO A 94 8.93 -9.18 13.83
N GLN A 95 8.07 -10.15 13.53
CA GLN A 95 6.76 -9.89 12.89
C GLN A 95 5.84 -9.05 13.80
N THR A 96 6.11 -9.04 15.11
CA THR A 96 5.41 -8.25 16.11
C THR A 96 6.38 -7.32 16.82
N GLY A 97 5.93 -6.12 17.20
CA GLY A 97 6.76 -5.16 17.95
C GLY A 97 7.74 -4.34 17.11
N LEU A 98 7.61 -4.37 15.77
CA LEU A 98 8.20 -3.34 14.91
C LEU A 98 7.63 -1.97 15.28
N SER A 99 8.42 -0.90 15.08
CA SER A 99 7.88 0.45 15.08
C SER A 99 7.09 0.70 13.79
N GLU A 100 6.22 1.71 13.78
CA GLU A 100 5.49 2.12 12.57
C GLU A 100 6.44 2.47 11.42
N THR A 101 7.48 3.26 11.68
CA THR A 101 8.56 3.57 10.72
C THR A 101 9.31 2.33 10.21
N GLY A 102 9.50 1.33 11.08
CA GLY A 102 10.11 0.07 10.68
C GLY A 102 9.22 -0.72 9.72
N PHE A 103 7.91 -0.70 9.94
CA PHE A 103 6.94 -1.33 9.04
C PHE A 103 6.82 -0.57 7.71
N GLU A 104 6.80 0.76 7.72
CA GLU A 104 6.87 1.59 6.51
C GLU A 104 8.10 1.26 5.65
N SER A 105 9.27 1.11 6.28
CA SER A 105 10.51 0.75 5.59
C SER A 105 10.39 -0.62 4.93
N LEU A 106 9.85 -1.61 5.65
CA LEU A 106 9.62 -2.95 5.12
C LEU A 106 8.66 -2.94 3.91
N LEU A 107 7.59 -2.14 3.98
CA LEU A 107 6.65 -1.97 2.87
C LEU A 107 7.30 -1.34 1.66
N ALA A 108 8.12 -0.30 1.84
CA ALA A 108 8.84 0.30 0.73
C ALA A 108 9.80 -0.70 0.05
N PHE A 109 10.51 -1.55 0.83
CA PHE A 109 11.32 -2.63 0.25
C PHE A 109 10.48 -3.65 -0.53
N TRP A 110 9.32 -4.05 0.01
CA TRP A 110 8.39 -4.93 -0.69
C TRP A 110 7.90 -4.31 -2.00
N MET A 111 7.49 -3.04 -2.00
CA MET A 111 7.05 -2.34 -3.20
C MET A 111 8.17 -2.23 -4.25
N LEU A 112 9.42 -1.96 -3.84
CA LEU A 112 10.56 -1.97 -4.76
C LEU A 112 10.76 -3.35 -5.40
N GLU A 113 10.63 -4.44 -4.64
CA GLU A 113 10.67 -5.78 -5.24
C GLU A 113 9.53 -5.98 -6.25
N VAL A 114 8.30 -5.58 -5.93
CA VAL A 114 7.14 -5.69 -6.84
C VAL A 114 7.37 -4.90 -8.13
N MET A 115 7.93 -3.69 -8.03
CA MET A 115 8.11 -2.76 -9.16
C MET A 115 9.16 -3.22 -10.17
N TYR A 116 10.19 -3.93 -9.73
CA TYR A 116 11.36 -4.25 -10.55
C TYR A 116 11.63 -5.74 -10.75
N SER A 117 10.91 -6.64 -10.06
CA SER A 117 11.07 -8.09 -10.27
C SER A 117 10.35 -8.60 -11.53
N ASP A 118 10.75 -9.80 -11.96
CA ASP A 118 10.04 -10.57 -12.98
C ASP A 118 8.59 -10.83 -12.54
N MET A 119 7.66 -10.77 -13.49
CA MET A 119 6.24 -10.93 -13.22
C MET A 119 5.90 -12.27 -12.57
N ASN A 120 6.55 -13.35 -13.02
CA ASN A 120 6.29 -14.69 -12.49
C ASN A 120 6.74 -14.80 -11.03
N ASP A 121 7.84 -14.15 -10.67
CA ASP A 121 8.31 -14.10 -9.29
C ASP A 121 7.39 -13.29 -8.40
N VAL A 122 6.85 -12.17 -8.90
CA VAL A 122 5.89 -11.35 -8.13
C VAL A 122 4.60 -12.13 -7.89
N LEU A 123 4.04 -12.74 -8.92
CA LEU A 123 2.83 -13.56 -8.83
C LEU A 123 3.01 -14.72 -7.83
N ARG A 124 4.11 -15.46 -7.96
CA ARG A 124 4.42 -16.58 -7.06
C ARG A 124 4.56 -16.15 -5.60
N LYS A 125 5.04 -14.93 -5.34
CA LYS A 125 5.27 -14.42 -3.98
C LYS A 125 4.07 -13.71 -3.37
N ASN A 126 3.21 -13.08 -4.17
CA ASN A 126 2.21 -12.12 -3.68
C ASN A 126 0.77 -12.51 -4.03
N GLY A 127 0.56 -13.57 -4.80
CA GLY A 127 -0.75 -13.97 -5.31
C GLY A 127 -1.24 -13.10 -6.47
N GLU A 128 -2.47 -13.37 -6.90
CA GLU A 128 -3.04 -12.80 -8.12
C GLU A 128 -3.62 -11.38 -7.93
N TRP A 129 -3.87 -10.94 -6.69
CA TRP A 129 -4.53 -9.64 -6.41
C TRP A 129 -3.79 -8.43 -6.99
N LEU A 130 -2.44 -8.48 -7.05
CA LEU A 130 -1.63 -7.40 -7.63
C LEU A 130 -1.88 -7.24 -9.14
N THR A 131 -2.02 -8.36 -9.85
CA THR A 131 -2.33 -8.38 -11.28
C THR A 131 -3.81 -8.14 -11.55
N GLU A 132 -4.70 -8.74 -10.77
CA GLU A 132 -6.16 -8.56 -10.94
C GLU A 132 -6.58 -7.09 -10.70
N SER A 133 -5.93 -6.42 -9.75
CA SER A 133 -6.16 -5.00 -9.50
C SER A 133 -5.56 -4.09 -10.57
N GLY A 134 -4.55 -4.57 -11.31
CA GLY A 134 -3.74 -3.77 -12.23
C GLY A 134 -2.70 -2.88 -11.53
N LEU A 135 -2.51 -3.05 -10.22
CA LEU A 135 -1.59 -2.21 -9.44
C LEU A 135 -0.15 -2.41 -9.90
N ILE A 136 0.25 -3.65 -10.20
CA ILE A 136 1.63 -3.95 -10.59
C ILE A 136 2.00 -3.30 -11.92
N GLU A 137 1.09 -3.29 -12.90
CA GLU A 137 1.29 -2.60 -14.17
C GLU A 137 1.40 -1.09 -13.96
N ALA A 138 0.60 -0.53 -13.03
CA ALA A 138 0.57 0.90 -12.75
C ALA A 138 1.87 1.43 -12.12
N ILE A 139 2.58 0.61 -11.33
CA ILE A 139 3.81 1.03 -10.63
C ILE A 139 5.10 0.50 -11.26
N ARG A 140 5.01 -0.39 -12.25
CA ARG A 140 6.17 -1.07 -12.85
C ARG A 140 7.19 -0.09 -13.40
N GLY A 141 8.45 -0.28 -13.01
CA GLY A 141 9.57 0.58 -13.44
C GLY A 141 9.48 2.04 -12.94
N GLY A 142 8.55 2.33 -12.03
CA GLY A 142 8.33 3.66 -11.47
C GLY A 142 9.32 4.04 -10.36
N ARG A 143 8.90 4.86 -9.39
CA ARG A 143 9.70 5.18 -8.18
C ARG A 143 8.82 5.39 -6.94
N ILE A 144 9.40 5.28 -5.75
CA ILE A 144 8.73 5.52 -4.47
C ILE A 144 9.30 6.78 -3.81
N LEU A 145 8.44 7.56 -3.16
CA LEU A 145 8.80 8.66 -2.26
C LEU A 145 8.25 8.39 -0.85
N TYR A 146 9.06 8.68 0.16
CA TYR A 146 8.69 8.67 1.58
C TYR A 146 8.18 10.04 2.01
N GLU A 147 7.26 10.08 2.99
CA GLU A 147 6.69 11.31 3.55
C GLU A 147 6.35 12.31 2.43
N ALA A 148 5.69 11.81 1.39
CA ALA A 148 5.58 12.53 0.14
C ALA A 148 4.67 13.75 0.35
N ASP A 149 5.22 14.93 0.05
CA ASP A 149 4.41 16.10 -0.23
C ASP A 149 3.80 15.88 -1.63
N ILE A 150 2.57 15.39 -1.65
CA ILE A 150 1.78 15.08 -2.86
C ILE A 150 0.69 16.11 -3.09
#